data_AF-A0A2W6V8H9-F1
#
_entry.id   AF-A0A2W6V8H9-F1
#
_cell.length_a   1.000
_cell.length_b   1.000
_cell.length_c   1.000
_cell.angle_alpha   90.00
_cell.angle_beta   90.00
_cell.angle_gamma   90.00
#
_symmetry.space_group_name_H-M   'P 1'
#
loop_
_entity.id
_entity.type
_entity.pdbx_description
1 polymer ?
#
loop_
_entity_poly.entity_id
_entity_poly.type
_entity_poly.pdbx_seq_one_letter_code
_entity_poly.pdbx_strand_id
1 'polypeptide(L)'
;MLSLHMDPPEPSGAVAHHALVAELSDAAIDALLAVAGPEAQSLVMSVELRHLGGALAAPQGGATSRLDAAYLLFALAMAPTPEFVAAGTEATRAVVAALAPWASRQHFLNFADHTIDVETAFDAESWERLVRVRESVDPDRVWVAAHPVGAA
;
A
#
# COMPACT_ATOMS: atom_id res chain seq x y z
N MET A 1 -16.19 -18.12 16.73
CA MET A 1 -15.60 -16.81 16.38
C MET A 1 -15.89 -16.44 14.93
N LEU A 2 -15.62 -17.30 13.94
CA LEU A 2 -15.90 -17.05 12.50
C LEU A 2 -17.37 -16.65 12.21
N SER A 3 -18.34 -17.36 12.78
CA SER A 3 -19.78 -17.09 12.53
C SER A 3 -20.29 -15.75 13.09
N LEU A 4 -19.52 -15.06 13.94
CA LEU A 4 -19.98 -13.80 14.55
C LEU A 4 -19.65 -12.57 13.69
N HIS A 5 -18.61 -12.68 12.85
CA HIS A 5 -18.14 -11.59 11.99
C HIS A 5 -18.57 -11.75 10.53
N MET A 6 -19.27 -12.83 10.20
CA MET A 6 -19.66 -13.19 8.82
C MET A 6 -18.45 -13.32 7.87
N ASP A 7 -17.26 -13.60 8.42
CA ASP A 7 -16.08 -13.85 7.62
C ASP A 7 -16.28 -15.16 6.83
N PRO A 8 -15.93 -15.18 5.54
CA PRO A 8 -15.94 -16.42 4.77
C PRO A 8 -14.99 -17.43 5.43
N PRO A 9 -15.36 -18.73 5.44
CA PRO A 9 -14.55 -19.76 6.10
C PRO A 9 -13.21 -19.99 5.39
N GLU A 10 -13.11 -19.60 4.12
CA GLU A 10 -11.90 -19.69 3.31
C GLU A 10 -11.34 -18.30 3.00
N PRO A 11 -10.01 -18.15 2.86
CA PRO A 11 -9.40 -16.91 2.41
C PRO A 11 -10.00 -16.46 1.08
N SER A 12 -10.44 -15.21 1.02
CA SER A 12 -10.94 -14.64 -0.22
C SER A 12 -9.78 -14.14 -1.06
N GLY A 13 -9.63 -14.68 -2.27
CA GLY A 13 -8.61 -14.22 -3.22
C GLY A 13 -8.88 -12.77 -3.62
N ALA A 14 -7.90 -11.89 -3.39
CA ALA A 14 -7.95 -10.49 -3.75
C ALA A 14 -6.55 -9.97 -4.09
N VAL A 15 -6.51 -8.89 -4.85
CA VAL A 15 -5.29 -8.15 -5.17
C VAL A 15 -5.49 -6.69 -4.82
N ALA A 16 -4.44 -6.05 -4.32
CA ALA A 16 -4.51 -4.65 -3.91
C ALA A 16 -3.25 -3.87 -4.29
N HIS A 17 -3.45 -2.57 -4.50
CA HIS A 17 -2.40 -1.57 -4.58
C HIS A 17 -2.74 -0.39 -3.69
N HIS A 18 -1.73 0.27 -3.16
CA HIS A 18 -1.87 1.47 -2.35
C HIS A 18 -0.96 2.58 -2.83
N ALA A 19 -1.30 3.79 -2.41
CA ALA A 19 -0.38 4.92 -2.45
C ALA A 19 -0.66 5.84 -1.26
N LEU A 20 0.38 6.48 -0.76
CA LEU A 20 0.21 7.64 0.10
C LEU A 20 0.00 8.86 -0.80
N VAL A 21 -1.03 9.65 -0.53
CA VAL A 21 -1.44 10.80 -1.36
C VAL A 21 -1.30 12.08 -0.54
N ALA A 22 -0.48 13.01 -1.04
CA ALA A 22 -0.11 14.23 -0.34
C ALA A 22 -1.30 15.20 -0.21
N GLU A 23 -2.13 15.30 -1.24
CA GLU A 23 -3.31 16.15 -1.27
C GLU A 23 -4.40 15.59 -2.20
N LEU A 24 -5.64 15.99 -1.98
CA LEU A 24 -6.78 15.57 -2.79
C LEU A 24 -7.51 16.81 -3.33
N SER A 25 -6.92 17.40 -4.37
CA SER A 25 -7.52 18.53 -5.11
C SER A 25 -8.68 18.06 -5.98
N ASP A 26 -9.51 18.99 -6.49
CA ASP A 26 -10.59 18.68 -7.43
C ASP A 26 -10.08 17.88 -8.65
N ALA A 27 -8.91 18.24 -9.18
CA ALA A 27 -8.28 17.51 -10.28
C ALA A 27 -7.88 16.07 -9.91
N ALA A 28 -7.46 15.83 -8.66
CA ALA A 28 -7.15 14.49 -8.16
C ALA A 28 -8.44 13.66 -8.02
N ILE A 29 -9.52 14.27 -7.54
CA ILE A 29 -10.83 13.64 -7.43
C ILE A 29 -11.35 13.27 -8.83
N ASP A 30 -11.27 14.19 -9.80
CA ASP A 30 -11.67 13.93 -11.18
C ASP A 30 -10.86 12.78 -11.79
N ALA A 31 -9.54 12.76 -11.59
CA ALA A 31 -8.67 11.67 -12.05
C ALA A 31 -9.04 10.32 -11.42
N LEU A 32 -9.36 10.29 -10.12
CA LEU A 32 -9.79 9.09 -9.42
C LEU A 32 -11.15 8.59 -9.95
N LEU A 33 -12.11 9.49 -10.13
CA LEU A 33 -13.44 9.16 -10.63
C LEU A 33 -13.42 8.70 -12.09
N ALA A 34 -12.47 9.15 -12.90
CA ALA A 34 -12.31 8.66 -14.26
C ALA A 34 -12.00 7.15 -14.34
N VAL A 35 -11.37 6.59 -13.30
CA VAL A 35 -10.97 5.16 -13.24
C VAL A 35 -11.74 4.32 -12.23
N ALA A 36 -12.41 4.94 -11.26
CA ALA A 36 -13.13 4.26 -10.18
C ALA A 36 -14.53 4.85 -9.88
N GLY A 37 -14.99 5.82 -10.68
CA GLY A 37 -16.30 6.43 -10.53
C GLY A 37 -17.43 5.55 -11.11
N PRO A 38 -18.70 5.96 -10.95
CA PRO A 38 -19.87 5.17 -11.37
C PRO A 38 -19.89 4.81 -12.87
N GLU A 39 -19.30 5.65 -13.71
CA GLU A 39 -19.23 5.46 -15.16
C GLU A 39 -17.97 4.70 -15.60
N ALA A 40 -17.03 4.44 -14.68
CA ALA A 40 -15.79 3.75 -14.98
C ALA A 40 -16.05 2.25 -15.14
N GLN A 41 -15.56 1.68 -16.24
CA GLN A 41 -15.54 0.23 -16.43
C GLN A 41 -14.34 -0.37 -15.70
N SER A 42 -14.49 -0.57 -14.39
CA SER A 42 -13.41 -1.06 -13.53
C SER A 42 -13.75 -2.39 -12.87
N LEU A 43 -12.73 -3.23 -12.68
CA LEU A 43 -12.82 -4.48 -11.92
C LEU A 43 -12.53 -4.28 -10.42
N VAL A 44 -12.22 -3.06 -10.01
CA VAL A 44 -11.96 -2.73 -8.61
C VAL A 44 -13.27 -2.82 -7.82
N MET A 45 -13.26 -3.60 -6.73
CA MET A 45 -14.41 -3.76 -5.84
C MET A 45 -14.51 -2.60 -4.85
N SER A 46 -13.36 -2.12 -4.35
CA SER A 46 -13.31 -1.03 -3.37
C SER A 46 -12.15 -0.10 -3.67
N VAL A 47 -12.42 1.20 -3.57
CA VAL A 47 -11.42 2.25 -3.54
C VAL A 47 -11.65 3.06 -2.27
N GLU A 48 -10.65 3.08 -1.41
CA GLU A 48 -10.71 3.74 -0.11
C GLU A 48 -9.71 4.88 -0.05
N LEU A 49 -10.16 6.03 0.45
CA LEU A 49 -9.31 7.15 0.84
C LEU A 49 -9.41 7.30 2.36
N ARG A 50 -8.34 6.93 3.05
CA ARG A 50 -8.26 7.03 4.51
C ARG A 50 -7.53 8.31 4.87
N HIS A 51 -8.21 9.22 5.57
CA HIS A 51 -7.58 10.43 6.09
C HIS A 51 -6.41 10.09 7.01
N LEU A 52 -5.28 10.71 6.72
CA LEU A 52 -4.07 10.71 7.56
C LEU A 52 -3.89 12.13 8.15
N GLY A 53 -2.64 12.54 8.36
CA GLY A 53 -2.29 13.82 8.97
C GLY A 53 -2.30 13.80 10.51
N GLY A 54 -2.39 14.98 11.11
CA GLY A 54 -2.34 15.13 12.56
C GLY A 54 -1.09 14.50 13.17
N ALA A 55 -1.26 13.68 14.22
CA ALA A 55 -0.16 13.03 14.91
C ALA A 55 0.63 12.03 14.04
N LEU A 56 0.04 11.51 12.95
CA LEU A 56 0.71 10.59 12.02
C LEU A 56 1.69 11.30 11.10
N ALA A 57 1.52 12.60 10.85
CA ALA A 57 2.44 13.40 10.06
C ALA A 57 3.61 13.97 10.89
N ALA A 58 3.52 13.93 12.22
CA ALA A 58 4.60 14.32 13.11
C ALA A 58 5.55 13.13 13.36
N PRO A 59 6.87 13.36 13.48
CA PRO A 59 7.79 12.31 13.90
C PRO A 59 7.39 11.69 15.26
N GLN A 60 7.32 10.37 15.29
CA GLN A 60 7.06 9.53 16.45
C GLN A 60 8.20 8.51 16.62
N GLY A 61 8.11 7.67 17.66
CA GLY A 61 9.02 6.55 17.82
C GLY A 61 8.73 5.41 16.83
N GLY A 62 9.77 4.71 16.39
CA GLY A 62 9.67 3.58 15.47
C GLY A 62 10.54 3.77 14.22
N ALA A 63 10.60 2.74 13.37
CA ALA A 63 11.37 2.81 12.12
C ALA A 63 10.66 3.63 11.03
N THR A 64 9.34 3.48 10.91
CA THR A 64 8.51 4.43 10.16
C THR A 64 8.04 5.51 11.12
N SER A 65 8.85 6.55 11.25
CA SER A 65 8.66 7.60 12.26
C SER A 65 7.46 8.52 11.97
N ARG A 66 7.06 8.65 10.70
CA ARG A 66 5.88 9.41 10.26
C ARG A 66 5.33 8.90 8.93
N LEU A 67 4.08 9.26 8.63
CA LEU A 67 3.47 9.12 7.31
C LEU A 67 3.31 10.52 6.70
N ASP A 68 4.14 10.82 5.70
CA ASP A 68 4.24 12.14 5.06
C ASP A 68 3.22 12.26 3.91
N ALA A 69 1.94 12.20 4.27
CA ALA A 69 0.81 12.29 3.34
C ALA A 69 -0.50 12.64 4.07
N ALA A 70 -1.44 13.26 3.35
CA ALA A 70 -2.76 13.59 3.89
C ALA A 70 -3.76 12.42 3.78
N TYR A 71 -3.53 11.48 2.86
CA TYR A 71 -4.41 10.33 2.64
C TYR A 71 -3.62 9.06 2.35
N LEU A 72 -4.23 7.91 2.65
CA LEU A 72 -3.86 6.61 2.11
C LEU A 72 -4.93 6.17 1.12
N LEU A 73 -4.55 6.01 -0.14
CA LEU A 73 -5.34 5.34 -1.17
C LEU A 73 -5.12 3.83 -1.03
N PHE A 74 -6.21 3.06 -1.01
CA PHE A 74 -6.19 1.60 -1.10
C PHE A 74 -7.22 1.14 -2.13
N ALA A 75 -6.77 0.45 -3.17
CA ALA A 75 -7.62 -0.10 -4.23
C ALA A 75 -7.55 -1.62 -4.20
N LEU A 76 -8.71 -2.29 -4.15
CA LEU A 76 -8.85 -3.73 -3.98
C LEU A 76 -9.77 -4.30 -5.06
N ALA A 77 -9.31 -5.35 -5.75
CA ALA A 77 -10.12 -6.14 -6.66
C ALA A 77 -10.21 -7.59 -6.18
N MET A 78 -11.40 -8.20 -6.34
CA MET A 78 -11.58 -9.62 -6.07
C MET A 78 -10.90 -10.46 -7.15
N ALA A 79 -10.15 -11.46 -6.73
CA ALA A 79 -9.43 -12.37 -7.60
C ALA A 79 -9.65 -13.82 -7.14
N PRO A 80 -10.88 -14.35 -7.27
CA PRO A 80 -11.22 -15.69 -6.78
C PRO A 80 -10.57 -16.82 -7.59
N THR A 81 -10.08 -16.54 -8.80
CA THR A 81 -9.37 -17.50 -9.65
C THR A 81 -8.10 -16.86 -10.24
N PRO A 82 -7.10 -17.67 -10.65
CA PRO A 82 -5.87 -17.17 -11.26
C PRO A 82 -6.09 -16.26 -12.48
N GLU A 83 -7.14 -16.50 -13.27
CA GLU A 83 -7.48 -15.69 -14.43
C GLU A 83 -7.85 -14.24 -14.05
N PHE A 84 -8.46 -14.02 -12.89
CA PHE A 84 -8.83 -12.69 -12.40
C PHE A 84 -7.67 -11.94 -11.76
N VAL A 85 -6.60 -12.61 -11.34
CA VAL A 85 -5.44 -11.98 -10.67
C VAL A 85 -4.81 -10.92 -11.57
N ALA A 86 -4.55 -11.23 -12.83
CA ALA A 86 -3.91 -10.30 -13.77
C ALA A 86 -4.79 -9.08 -14.05
N ALA A 87 -6.09 -9.30 -14.30
CA ALA A 87 -7.04 -8.23 -14.61
C ALA A 87 -7.30 -7.32 -13.38
N GLY A 88 -7.43 -7.91 -12.18
CA GLY A 88 -7.57 -7.15 -10.93
C GLY A 88 -6.30 -6.38 -10.57
N THR A 89 -5.12 -6.97 -10.83
CA THR A 89 -3.83 -6.31 -10.64
C THR A 89 -3.73 -5.06 -11.51
N GLU A 90 -4.08 -5.18 -12.79
CA GLU A 90 -4.07 -4.04 -13.70
C GLU A 90 -5.08 -2.97 -13.29
N ALA A 91 -6.29 -3.36 -12.90
CA ALA A 91 -7.33 -2.44 -12.48
C ALA A 91 -6.95 -1.66 -11.21
N THR A 92 -6.42 -2.33 -10.18
CA THR A 92 -5.97 -1.67 -8.94
C THR A 92 -4.74 -0.79 -9.19
N ARG A 93 -3.81 -1.22 -10.04
CA ARG A 93 -2.65 -0.42 -10.47
C ARG A 93 -3.06 0.83 -11.23
N ALA A 94 -4.09 0.76 -12.08
CA ALA A 94 -4.62 1.92 -12.81
C ALA A 94 -5.18 2.99 -11.85
N VAL A 95 -5.84 2.58 -10.76
CA VAL A 95 -6.30 3.52 -9.71
C VAL A 95 -5.14 4.25 -9.04
N VAL A 96 -4.09 3.52 -8.65
CA VAL A 96 -2.88 4.13 -8.07
C VAL A 96 -2.18 5.05 -9.08
N ALA A 97 -2.08 4.62 -10.34
CA ALA A 97 -1.45 5.41 -11.40
C ALA A 97 -2.19 6.73 -11.68
N ALA A 98 -3.53 6.74 -11.58
CA ALA A 98 -4.32 7.95 -11.76
C ALA A 98 -4.00 9.04 -10.73
N LEU A 99 -3.60 8.65 -9.50
CA LEU A 99 -3.20 9.58 -8.45
C LEU A 99 -1.68 9.79 -8.33
N ALA A 100 -0.87 9.20 -9.22
CA ALA A 100 0.60 9.34 -9.19
C ALA A 100 1.09 10.82 -9.15
N PRO A 101 0.44 11.80 -9.82
CA PRO A 101 0.85 13.21 -9.72
C PRO A 101 0.74 13.81 -8.32
N TRP A 102 -0.13 13.27 -7.46
CA TRP A 102 -0.34 13.72 -6.07
C TRP A 102 0.21 12.73 -5.04
N ALA A 103 0.85 11.65 -5.48
CA ALA A 103 1.37 10.63 -4.60
C ALA A 103 2.66 11.08 -3.91
N SER A 104 2.78 10.74 -2.61
CA SER A 104 4.04 10.75 -1.90
C SER A 104 4.94 9.64 -2.44
N ARG A 105 6.26 9.83 -2.33
CA ARG A 105 7.23 8.77 -2.65
C ARG A 105 7.27 7.67 -1.61
N GLN A 106 6.73 7.93 -0.41
CA GLN A 106 6.76 6.99 0.69
C GLN A 106 5.75 5.85 0.48
N HIS A 107 6.19 4.62 0.69
CA HIS A 107 5.30 3.46 0.79
C HIS A 107 4.98 3.13 2.24
N PHE A 108 3.77 2.62 2.50
CA PHE A 108 3.43 2.08 3.80
C PHE A 108 3.38 0.54 3.75
N LEU A 109 4.30 -0.13 4.47
CA LEU A 109 4.51 -1.58 4.36
C LEU A 109 3.29 -2.44 4.66
N ASN A 110 2.39 -1.97 5.54
CA ASN A 110 1.19 -2.72 5.92
C ASN A 110 0.17 -2.88 4.78
N PHE A 111 0.33 -2.15 3.67
CA PHE A 111 -0.51 -2.30 2.46
C PHE A 111 0.32 -2.65 1.21
N ALA A 112 1.61 -2.96 1.37
CA ALA A 112 2.46 -3.37 0.27
C ALA A 112 2.27 -4.87 -0.01
N ASP A 113 1.26 -5.21 -0.82
CA ASP A 113 0.94 -6.60 -1.20
C ASP A 113 1.76 -7.11 -2.41
N HIS A 114 2.64 -6.27 -2.96
CA HIS A 114 3.53 -6.57 -4.08
C HIS A 114 4.94 -6.05 -3.79
N THR A 115 5.93 -6.48 -4.57
CA THR A 115 7.31 -6.00 -4.44
C THR A 115 7.37 -4.50 -4.66
N ILE A 116 7.94 -3.78 -3.69
CA ILE A 116 8.18 -2.35 -3.73
C ILE A 116 9.65 -2.04 -3.48
N ASP A 117 10.04 -0.79 -3.68
CA ASP A 117 11.28 -0.26 -3.12
C ASP A 117 11.10 -0.03 -1.60
N VAL A 118 11.56 -1.00 -0.81
CA VAL A 118 11.39 -1.03 0.66
C VAL A 118 12.08 0.16 1.34
N GLU A 119 13.15 0.70 0.75
CA GLU A 119 13.86 1.86 1.30
C GLU A 119 12.94 3.07 1.42
N THR A 120 12.03 3.25 0.46
CA THR A 120 11.07 4.37 0.46
C THR A 120 10.05 4.33 1.60
N ALA A 121 9.93 3.22 2.34
CA ALA A 121 9.06 3.15 3.51
C ALA A 121 9.66 3.84 4.76
N PHE A 122 10.93 4.23 4.69
CA PHE A 122 11.70 4.74 5.82
C PHE A 122 12.41 6.04 5.45
N ASP A 123 12.76 6.84 6.46
CA ASP A 123 13.78 7.87 6.29
C ASP A 123 15.18 7.24 6.19
N ALA A 124 16.14 7.98 5.61
CA ALA A 124 17.47 7.46 5.33
C ALA A 124 18.20 6.96 6.59
N GLU A 125 18.07 7.67 7.71
CA GLU A 125 18.70 7.27 8.98
C GLU A 125 18.13 5.94 9.50
N SER A 126 16.80 5.81 9.47
CA SER A 126 16.09 4.59 9.87
C SER A 126 16.43 3.43 8.95
N TRP A 127 16.52 3.65 7.63
CA TRP A 127 16.93 2.63 6.67
C TRP A 127 18.35 2.11 6.94
N GLU A 128 19.34 3.01 7.08
CA GLU A 128 20.73 2.63 7.39
C GLU A 128 20.83 1.87 8.72
N ARG A 129 20.03 2.27 9.73
CA ARG A 129 19.96 1.58 11.01
C ARG A 129 19.33 0.19 10.87
N LEU A 130 18.24 0.06 10.11
CA LEU A 130 17.57 -1.21 9.87
C LEU A 130 18.49 -2.20 9.14
N VAL A 131 19.24 -1.73 8.13
CA VAL A 131 20.25 -2.55 7.44
C VAL A 131 21.29 -3.08 8.43
N ARG A 132 21.87 -2.20 9.27
CA ARG A 132 22.84 -2.63 10.31
C ARG A 132 22.24 -3.63 11.29
N VAL A 133 21.00 -3.41 11.73
CA VAL A 133 20.30 -4.35 12.63
C VAL A 133 20.13 -5.69 11.95
N ARG A 134 19.68 -5.72 10.69
CA ARG A 134 19.52 -6.96 9.91
C ARG A 134 20.83 -7.75 9.82
N GLU A 135 21.92 -7.09 9.44
CA GLU A 135 23.24 -7.73 9.34
C GLU A 135 23.76 -8.25 10.69
N SER A 136 23.44 -7.58 11.80
CA SER A 136 23.87 -8.02 13.14
C SER A 136 23.03 -9.15 13.74
N VAL A 137 21.73 -9.17 13.45
CA VAL A 137 20.76 -10.06 14.12
C VAL A 137 20.45 -11.29 13.29
N ASP A 138 20.39 -11.16 11.96
CA ASP A 138 20.10 -12.25 11.03
C ASP A 138 21.04 -12.20 9.80
N PRO A 139 22.37 -12.33 10.02
CA PRO A 139 23.38 -12.31 8.95
C PRO A 139 23.19 -13.44 7.95
N ASP A 140 22.72 -14.61 8.42
CA ASP A 140 22.50 -15.80 7.58
C ASP A 140 21.13 -15.79 6.87
N ARG A 141 20.37 -14.70 7.01
CA ARG A 141 19.07 -14.48 6.34
C ARG A 141 18.04 -15.58 6.60
N VAL A 142 18.01 -16.11 7.82
CA VAL A 142 17.03 -17.13 8.26
C VAL A 142 15.60 -16.57 8.26
N TRP A 143 15.43 -15.27 8.52
CA TRP A 143 14.12 -14.64 8.49
C TRP A 143 13.73 -14.21 7.07
N VAL A 144 12.83 -14.98 6.47
CA VAL A 144 12.24 -14.66 5.17
C VAL A 144 11.16 -13.59 5.35
N ALA A 145 11.47 -12.36 4.96
CA ALA A 145 10.56 -11.22 5.03
C ALA A 145 9.83 -11.03 3.69
N ALA A 146 8.56 -10.64 3.74
CA ALA A 146 7.82 -10.23 2.54
C ALA A 146 8.48 -9.02 1.86
N HIS A 147 9.06 -8.12 2.66
CA HIS A 147 9.80 -6.93 2.22
C HIS A 147 11.20 -6.96 2.86
N PRO A 148 12.24 -7.44 2.14
CA PRO A 148 13.57 -7.56 2.70
C PRO A 148 14.23 -6.19 2.91
N VAL A 149 15.03 -6.09 3.98
CA VAL A 149 15.86 -4.92 4.28
C VAL A 149 17.31 -5.19 3.84
N GLY A 150 17.92 -4.25 3.15
CA GLY A 150 19.29 -4.36 2.63
C GLY A 150 19.39 -5.20 1.35
N ALA A 151 20.62 -5.53 0.93
CA ALA A 151 20.86 -6.37 -0.23
C ALA A 151 20.27 -7.77 -0.03
N ALA A 152 19.77 -8.35 -1.13
CA ALA A 152 19.32 -9.74 -1.21
C ALA A 152 20.51 -10.70 -1.30
#